data_AF-A0A6L8ERW2-F1
#
_entry.id   AF-A0A6L8ERW2-F1
#
_cell.length_a   1.000
_cell.length_b   1.000
_cell.length_c   1.000
_cell.angle_alpha   90.00
_cell.angle_beta   90.00
_cell.angle_gamma   90.00
#
_symmetry.space_group_name_H-M   'P 1'
#
loop_
_entity.id
_entity.type
_entity.pdbx_description
1 polymer ?
#
loop_
_entity_poly.entity_id
_entity_poly.type
_entity_poly.pdbx_seq_one_letter_code
_entity_poly.pdbx_strand_id
1 'polypeptide(L)'
;MVDEAGRLVKAPFNVNVKNQKHLAMLEKWLSDPDYNAMLLHEMKPSSEAVVKTNAEAAARFQLGLILLEGDKKEEAMAEWRKALALDPKNWIIHKQIWAVEHPDKFYDGDVDYGWQKTQLETEVSKP
;
A
#
# COMPACT_ATOMS: atom_id res chain seq x y z
N MET A 1 -16.91 -14.72 1.27
CA MET A 1 -17.56 -15.19 0.03
C MET A 1 -16.42 -15.46 -0.95
N VAL A 2 -16.40 -16.62 -1.60
CA VAL A 2 -15.31 -17.02 -2.51
C VAL A 2 -15.77 -16.75 -3.94
N ASP A 3 -14.93 -16.16 -4.80
CA ASP A 3 -15.31 -15.91 -6.21
C ASP A 3 -15.09 -17.13 -7.12
N GLU A 4 -15.44 -17.00 -8.41
CA GLU A 4 -15.30 -18.06 -9.42
C GLU A 4 -13.85 -18.52 -9.62
N ALA A 5 -12.90 -17.64 -9.30
CA ALA A 5 -11.47 -17.94 -9.26
C ALA A 5 -11.02 -18.52 -7.90
N GLY A 6 -11.94 -18.86 -7.00
CA GLY A 6 -11.66 -19.44 -5.69
C GLY A 6 -11.01 -18.46 -4.71
N ARG A 7 -10.98 -17.15 -4.98
CA ARG A 7 -10.36 -16.17 -4.08
C ARG A 7 -11.31 -15.84 -2.94
N LEU A 8 -10.81 -15.87 -1.70
CA LEU A 8 -11.57 -15.37 -0.55
C LEU A 8 -11.68 -13.85 -0.64
N VAL A 9 -12.88 -13.36 -0.96
CA VAL A 9 -13.18 -11.92 -0.95
C VAL A 9 -13.67 -11.56 0.46
N LYS A 10 -12.73 -11.16 1.31
CA LYS A 10 -13.00 -10.34 2.50
C LYS A 10 -11.84 -9.35 2.65
N ALA A 11 -12.11 -8.08 2.34
CA ALA A 11 -11.18 -6.99 2.56
C ALA A 11 -10.74 -6.96 4.06
N PRO A 12 -9.49 -6.56 4.39
CA PRO A 12 -8.50 -5.89 3.54
C PRO A 12 -7.37 -6.79 3.00
N PHE A 13 -7.43 -8.11 3.19
CA PHE A 13 -6.35 -9.02 2.79
C PHE A 13 -6.77 -9.92 1.63
N ASN A 14 -6.37 -9.57 0.40
CA ASN A 14 -6.54 -10.43 -0.77
C ASN A 14 -5.53 -11.59 -0.72
N VAL A 15 -5.85 -12.66 0.01
CA VAL A 15 -5.07 -13.90 -0.03
C VAL A 15 -5.55 -14.74 -1.22
N ASN A 16 -4.71 -14.88 -2.24
CA ASN A 16 -4.98 -15.80 -3.34
C ASN A 16 -4.77 -17.24 -2.85
N VAL A 17 -5.84 -17.88 -2.41
CA VAL A 17 -5.83 -19.27 -1.92
C VAL A 17 -5.59 -20.31 -3.01
N LYS A 18 -5.60 -19.95 -4.31
CA LYS A 18 -5.16 -20.83 -5.39
C LYS A 18 -3.65 -20.73 -5.68
N ASN A 19 -2.93 -19.83 -5.01
CA ASN A 19 -1.49 -19.73 -5.16
C ASN A 19 -0.84 -20.96 -4.50
N GLN A 20 -0.36 -21.90 -5.32
CA GLN A 20 0.26 -23.14 -4.85
C GLN A 20 1.43 -22.91 -3.90
N LYS A 21 2.18 -21.80 -4.05
CA LYS A 21 3.27 -21.46 -3.13
C LYS A 21 2.75 -21.08 -1.75
N HIS A 22 1.65 -20.33 -1.69
CA HIS A 22 1.03 -19.94 -0.41
C HIS A 22 0.39 -21.15 0.27
N LEU A 23 -0.26 -22.03 -0.50
CA LEU A 23 -0.83 -23.28 0.03
C LEU A 23 0.25 -24.20 0.60
N ALA A 24 1.36 -24.40 -0.13
CA ALA A 24 2.48 -25.21 0.36
C ALA A 24 3.14 -24.62 1.61
N MET A 25 3.21 -23.29 1.71
CA MET A 25 3.69 -22.61 2.92
C MET A 25 2.73 -22.80 4.10
N LEU A 26 1.42 -22.69 3.88
CA LEU A 26 0.40 -22.93 4.91
C LEU A 26 0.37 -24.38 5.37
N GLU A 27 0.52 -25.33 4.44
CA GLU A 27 0.59 -26.76 4.77
C GLU A 27 1.80 -27.06 5.66
N LYS A 28 2.98 -26.55 5.29
CA LYS A 28 4.19 -26.65 6.11
C LYS A 28 4.01 -26.01 7.49
N TRP A 29 3.35 -24.85 7.55
CA TRP A 29 3.06 -24.16 8.80
C TRP A 29 2.15 -24.97 9.75
N LEU A 30 1.22 -25.76 9.19
CA LEU A 30 0.33 -26.62 9.97
C LEU A 30 0.98 -27.97 10.34
N SER A 31 1.89 -28.49 9.51
CA SER A 31 2.47 -29.82 9.67
C SER A 31 3.82 -29.85 10.41
N ASP A 32 4.55 -28.73 10.41
CA ASP A 32 5.90 -28.63 10.95
C ASP A 32 5.95 -27.54 12.04
N PRO A 33 6.04 -27.94 13.33
CA PRO A 33 6.11 -27.02 14.46
C PRO A 33 7.32 -26.06 14.40
N ASP A 34 8.41 -26.47 13.76
CA ASP A 34 9.66 -25.71 13.68
C ASP A 34 9.72 -24.80 12.45
N TYR A 35 8.79 -24.96 11.50
CA TYR A 35 8.70 -24.14 10.29
C TYR A 35 8.54 -22.64 10.61
N ASN A 36 7.88 -22.32 11.73
CA ASN A 36 7.79 -20.94 12.24
C ASN A 36 9.14 -20.34 12.59
N ALA A 37 10.00 -21.11 13.26
CA ALA A 37 11.33 -20.65 13.64
C ALA A 37 12.22 -20.46 12.40
N MET A 38 12.11 -21.35 11.41
CA MET A 38 12.80 -21.21 10.13
C MET A 38 12.33 -19.98 9.35
N LEU A 39 11.01 -19.76 9.26
CA LEU A 39 10.43 -18.59 8.61
C LEU A 39 10.92 -17.28 9.24
N LEU A 40 10.95 -17.21 10.58
CA LEU A 40 11.45 -16.04 11.30
C LEU A 40 12.95 -15.82 11.09
N HIS A 41 13.72 -16.88 10.88
CA HIS A 41 15.16 -16.81 10.57
C HIS A 41 15.42 -16.37 9.12
N GLU A 42 14.59 -16.80 8.18
CA GLU A 42 14.64 -16.40 6.76
C GLU A 42 14.12 -14.99 6.51
N MET A 43 13.19 -14.52 7.35
CA MET A 43 12.74 -13.13 7.34
C MET A 43 13.92 -12.24 7.71
N LYS A 44 14.41 -11.47 6.74
CA LYS A 44 15.37 -10.40 7.03
C LYS A 44 14.72 -9.44 8.04
N PRO A 45 15.31 -9.25 9.23
CA PRO A 45 14.84 -8.20 10.12
C PRO A 45 14.94 -6.88 9.34
N SER A 46 13.84 -6.13 9.31
CA SER A 46 13.86 -4.79 8.73
C SER A 46 14.89 -3.98 9.49
N SER A 47 15.82 -3.32 8.79
CA SER A 47 16.83 -2.50 9.45
C SER A 47 16.15 -1.34 10.20
N GLU A 48 16.74 -0.90 11.31
CA GLU A 48 16.24 0.24 12.09
C GLU A 48 16.04 1.50 11.22
N ALA A 49 16.92 1.69 10.23
CA ALA A 49 16.80 2.76 9.25
C ALA A 49 15.50 2.66 8.43
N VAL A 50 15.16 1.47 7.91
CA VAL A 50 13.92 1.24 7.16
C VAL A 50 12.69 1.42 8.05
N VAL A 51 12.75 0.96 9.30
CA VAL A 51 11.65 1.16 10.26
C VAL A 51 11.44 2.66 10.52
N LYS A 52 12.52 3.42 10.72
CA LYS A 52 12.47 4.86 10.96
C LYS A 52 11.94 5.62 9.74
N THR A 53 12.37 5.28 8.52
CA THR A 53 11.86 5.92 7.30
C THR A 53 10.38 5.63 7.09
N ASN A 54 9.92 4.42 7.38
CA ASN A 54 8.50 4.06 7.27
C ASN A 54 7.65 4.81 8.30
N ALA A 55 8.13 4.94 9.54
CA ALA A 55 7.46 5.71 10.58
C ALA A 55 7.39 7.20 10.23
N GLU A 56 8.46 7.77 9.68
CA GLU A 56 8.48 9.16 9.22
C GLU A 56 7.50 9.38 8.04
N ALA A 57 7.48 8.47 7.06
CA ALA A 57 6.53 8.53 5.95
C ALA A 57 5.08 8.53 6.46
N ALA A 58 4.76 7.63 7.40
CA ALA A 58 3.43 7.54 8.00
C ALA A 58 3.06 8.82 8.77
N ALA A 59 3.99 9.38 9.55
CA ALA A 59 3.75 10.62 10.29
C ALA A 59 3.45 11.81 9.37
N ARG A 60 4.22 11.96 8.30
CA ARG A 60 3.99 13.00 7.27
C ARG A 60 2.66 12.81 6.56
N PHE A 61 2.31 11.57 6.25
CA PHE A 61 1.01 11.24 5.67
C PHE A 61 -0.15 11.70 6.56
N GLN A 62 -0.10 11.37 7.85
CA GLN A 62 -1.10 11.78 8.83
C GLN A 62 -1.17 13.31 8.99
N LEU A 63 -0.02 13.98 9.02
CA LEU A 63 0.02 15.44 9.06
C LEU A 63 -0.68 16.05 7.84
N GLY A 64 -0.46 15.51 6.64
CA GLY A 64 -1.15 15.99 5.44
C GLY A 64 -2.67 15.81 5.50
N LEU A 65 -3.17 14.72 6.10
CA LEU A 65 -4.61 14.53 6.33
C LEU A 65 -5.18 15.63 7.24
N ILE A 66 -4.51 15.89 8.38
CA ILE A 66 -4.92 16.94 9.33
C ILE A 66 -4.89 18.33 8.67
N LEU A 67 -3.89 18.60 7.84
CA LEU A 67 -3.80 19.86 7.10
C LEU A 67 -4.94 20.00 6.08
N LEU A 68 -5.28 18.92 5.38
CA LEU A 68 -6.40 18.94 4.44
C LEU A 68 -7.74 19.17 5.15
N GLU A 69 -7.96 18.55 6.31
CA GLU A 69 -9.14 18.81 7.16
C GLU A 69 -9.24 20.27 7.60
N GLY A 70 -8.09 20.95 7.74
CA GLY A 70 -8.01 22.37 8.02
C GLY A 70 -8.03 23.29 6.79
N ASP A 71 -8.49 22.80 5.63
CA ASP A 71 -8.52 23.50 4.33
C ASP A 71 -7.14 23.96 3.81
N LYS A 72 -6.04 23.44 4.36
CA LYS A 72 -4.66 23.77 3.97
C LYS A 72 -4.14 22.80 2.91
N LYS A 73 -4.80 22.80 1.76
CA LYS A 73 -4.56 21.85 0.66
C LYS A 73 -3.10 21.86 0.18
N GLU A 74 -2.47 23.02 0.02
CA GLU A 74 -1.09 23.13 -0.46
C GLU A 74 -0.08 22.57 0.55
N GLU A 75 -0.29 22.84 1.85
CA GLU A 75 0.53 22.31 2.94
C GLU A 75 0.39 20.78 3.02
N ALA A 76 -0.83 20.26 2.88
CA ALA A 76 -1.12 18.83 2.84
C ALA A 76 -0.36 18.12 1.70
N MET A 77 -0.44 18.68 0.49
CA MET A 77 0.26 18.14 -0.68
C MET A 77 1.77 18.16 -0.51
N ALA A 78 2.33 19.18 0.14
CA ALA A 78 3.75 19.23 0.44
C ALA A 78 4.19 18.10 1.37
N GLU A 79 3.43 17.81 2.43
CA GLU A 79 3.75 16.72 3.36
C GLU A 79 3.54 15.34 2.71
N TRP A 80 2.51 15.16 1.89
CA TRP A 80 2.31 13.91 1.16
C TRP A 80 3.41 13.64 0.14
N ARG A 81 3.93 14.65 -0.56
CA ARG A 81 5.08 14.46 -1.45
C ARG A 81 6.36 14.07 -0.70
N LYS A 82 6.58 14.63 0.50
CA LYS A 82 7.70 14.20 1.38
C LYS A 82 7.50 12.78 1.89
N ALA A 83 6.28 12.40 2.26
CA ALA A 83 5.94 11.04 2.66
C ALA A 83 6.18 10.04 1.51
N LEU A 84 5.80 10.42 0.28
CA LEU A 84 6.03 9.62 -0.92
C LEU A 84 7.51 9.47 -1.26
N ALA A 85 8.33 10.50 -1.02
CA ALA A 85 9.78 10.39 -1.21
C ALA A 85 10.42 9.35 -0.28
N LEU A 86 9.84 9.12 0.91
CA LEU A 86 10.29 8.13 1.89
C LEU A 86 9.71 6.74 1.62
N ASP A 87 8.48 6.66 1.12
CA ASP A 87 7.83 5.41 0.70
C ASP A 87 7.17 5.55 -0.69
N PRO A 88 7.96 5.47 -1.78
CA PRO A 88 7.46 5.70 -3.15
C PRO A 88 6.41 4.69 -3.62
N LYS A 89 6.31 3.54 -2.93
CA LYS A 89 5.38 2.46 -3.27
C LYS A 89 4.08 2.55 -2.48
N ASN A 90 3.92 3.58 -1.65
CA ASN A 90 2.74 3.74 -0.82
C ASN A 90 1.51 4.14 -1.65
N TRP A 91 0.68 3.15 -1.95
CA TRP A 91 -0.51 3.35 -2.78
C TRP A 91 -1.53 4.32 -2.17
N ILE A 92 -1.56 4.42 -0.85
CA ILE A 92 -2.49 5.30 -0.16
C ILE A 92 -2.10 6.76 -0.40
N ILE A 93 -0.80 7.08 -0.30
CA ILE A 93 -0.28 8.44 -0.50
C ILE A 93 -0.54 8.90 -1.95
N HIS A 94 -0.23 8.04 -2.93
CA HIS A 94 -0.54 8.29 -4.36
C HIS A 94 -2.00 8.67 -4.56
N LYS A 95 -2.91 7.88 -4.01
CA LYS A 95 -4.35 8.13 -4.14
C LYS A 95 -4.80 9.43 -3.49
N GLN A 96 -4.23 9.83 -2.36
CA GLN A 96 -4.59 11.10 -1.73
C GLN A 96 -4.15 12.29 -2.57
N ILE A 97 -2.92 12.26 -3.10
CA ILE A 97 -2.40 13.29 -4.01
C ILE A 97 -3.30 13.40 -5.25
N TRP A 98 -3.61 12.27 -5.87
CA TRP A 98 -4.45 12.21 -7.06
C TRP A 98 -5.89 12.66 -6.84
N ALA A 99 -6.50 12.29 -5.71
CA ALA A 99 -7.85 12.75 -5.37
C ALA A 99 -7.92 14.27 -5.21
N VAL A 100 -6.80 14.88 -4.79
CA VAL A 100 -6.68 16.33 -4.64
C VAL A 100 -6.35 17.04 -5.96
N GLU A 101 -5.54 16.43 -6.83
CA GLU A 101 -5.15 16.98 -8.14
C GLU A 101 -6.21 16.75 -9.24
N HIS A 102 -6.93 15.63 -9.14
CA HIS A 102 -7.90 15.13 -10.13
C HIS A 102 -9.21 14.70 -9.45
N PRO A 103 -9.93 15.62 -8.80
CA PRO A 103 -11.16 15.28 -8.06
C PRO A 103 -12.23 14.61 -8.95
N ASP A 104 -12.27 14.94 -10.24
CA ASP A 104 -13.14 14.33 -11.24
C ASP A 104 -12.92 12.82 -11.38
N LYS A 105 -11.70 12.34 -11.14
CA LYS A 105 -11.34 10.91 -11.24
C LYS A 105 -11.69 10.09 -10.01
N PHE A 106 -12.09 10.75 -8.91
CA PHE A 106 -12.36 10.11 -7.62
C PHE A 106 -13.78 10.32 -7.12
N TYR A 107 -14.42 11.43 -7.45
CA TYR A 107 -15.71 11.81 -6.87
C TYR A 107 -16.87 11.80 -7.88
N ASP A 108 -16.61 11.82 -9.20
CA ASP A 108 -17.67 11.91 -10.23
C ASP A 108 -18.14 10.54 -10.76
N GLY A 109 -17.91 9.44 -10.03
CA GLY A 109 -18.38 8.11 -10.40
C GLY A 109 -17.57 6.96 -9.81
N ASP A 110 -17.57 5.83 -10.51
CA ASP A 110 -16.78 4.66 -10.12
C ASP A 110 -15.28 4.94 -10.19
N VAL A 111 -14.52 4.29 -9.31
CA VAL A 111 -13.07 4.39 -9.25
C VAL A 111 -12.43 3.94 -10.57
N ASP A 112 -11.80 4.85 -11.30
CA ASP A 112 -11.11 4.55 -12.57
C ASP A 112 -9.73 3.92 -12.32
N TYR A 113 -9.70 2.59 -12.23
CA TYR A 113 -8.47 1.81 -12.07
C TYR A 113 -7.54 1.86 -13.29
N GLY A 114 -8.08 2.09 -14.49
CA GLY A 114 -7.28 2.21 -15.72
C GLY A 114 -6.43 3.47 -15.68
N TRP A 115 -7.06 4.59 -15.32
CA TRP A 115 -6.40 5.87 -15.12
C TRP A 115 -5.32 5.81 -14.03
N GLN A 116 -5.63 5.19 -12.87
CA GLN A 116 -4.66 5.02 -11.77
C GLN A 116 -3.38 4.28 -12.21
N LYS A 117 -3.52 3.28 -13.08
CA LYS A 117 -2.38 2.51 -13.60
C LYS A 117 -1.50 3.37 -14.52
N THR A 118 -2.11 4.11 -15.45
CA THR A 118 -1.39 5.03 -16.34
C THR A 118 -0.66 6.12 -15.54
N GLN A 119 -1.25 6.59 -14.45
CA GLN A 119 -0.63 7.62 -13.63
C GLN A 119 0.61 7.12 -12.89
N LEU A 120 0.57 5.90 -12.33
CA LEU A 120 1.78 5.25 -11.80
C LEU A 120 2.89 5.14 -12.85
N GLU A 121 2.54 4.66 -14.05
CA GLU A 121 3.52 4.48 -15.12
C GLU A 121 4.17 5.81 -15.51
N THR A 122 3.39 6.90 -15.51
CA THR A 122 3.88 8.26 -15.80
C THR A 122 4.81 8.76 -14.71
N GLU A 123 4.48 8.55 -13.44
CA GLU A 123 5.31 8.98 -12.30
C GLU A 123 6.62 8.20 -12.21
N VAL A 124 6.58 6.90 -12.47
CA VAL A 124 7.78 6.04 -12.51
C VAL A 124 8.68 6.38 -13.71
N SER A 125 8.11 6.92 -14.80
CA SER A 125 8.84 7.30 -16.01
C SER A 125 9.41 8.72 -15.98
N LYS A 126 9.11 9.53 -14.95
CA LYS A 126 9.74 10.85 -14.78
C LYS A 126 11.20 10.68 -14.32
N PRO A 127 12.18 11.23 -15.04
CA PRO A 127 13.60 11.13 -14.71
C PRO A 127 13.95 11.90 -13.43
#